data_AF-A0A949JTD2-F1
#
_entry.id   AF-A0A949JTD2-F1
#
_cell.length_a   1.000
_cell.length_b   1.000
_cell.length_c   1.000
_cell.angle_alpha   90.00
_cell.angle_beta   90.00
_cell.angle_gamma   90.00
#
_symmetry.space_group_name_H-M   'P 1'
#
loop_
_entity.id
_entity.type
_entity.pdbx_description
1 polymer ?
#
loop_
_entity_poly.entity_id
_entity_poly.type
_entity_poly.pdbx_seq_one_letter_code
_entity_poly.pdbx_strand_id
1 'polypeptide(L)'
;MSGRKPDNTGSRPRAKKSLGQNFLISGKVIDRIVKALDPGSGIPIMEIGPGTGALTGPLAEKGARIAAFELDRRLSKELGERFAGSDNVEIVEADVREIDFDLEAKRREWEKYRVAGNIPYLLTSTIMIKLGLLERSAGAVIMVQKEVGERILTSPGKRGCGILSVFLQAWFDISMVTTARAGAFIPKPKVDSVVLSFTPEAREGAPRDRKGFLGFVKISFSQRRKKLVNVLGNLLGEGGKPEAAALMGEAGTDAGLRPEELSLDDWFRLYGVFEKR
;
A
#
# COMPACT_ATOMS: atom_id res chain seq x y z
N MET A 1 4.23 -56.01 -14.11
CA MET A 1 3.88 -55.07 -13.02
C MET A 1 5.05 -54.10 -12.86
N SER A 2 4.83 -52.83 -13.19
CA SER A 2 4.78 -51.72 -12.20
C SER A 2 6.19 -51.20 -11.86
N GLY A 3 6.54 -49.92 -12.00
CA GLY A 3 5.69 -48.75 -12.19
C GLY A 3 6.45 -47.60 -12.83
N ARG A 4 5.73 -46.87 -13.69
CA ARG A 4 6.11 -45.52 -14.11
C ARG A 4 6.01 -44.61 -12.89
N LYS A 5 7.09 -43.87 -12.61
CA LYS A 5 7.02 -42.72 -11.71
C LYS A 5 5.99 -41.72 -12.27
N PRO A 6 5.14 -41.11 -11.44
CA PRO A 6 4.23 -40.09 -11.90
C PRO A 6 5.02 -38.89 -12.40
N ASP A 7 4.74 -38.52 -13.64
CA ASP A 7 5.28 -37.34 -14.30
C ASP A 7 4.63 -36.11 -13.64
N ASN A 8 5.42 -35.38 -12.86
CA ASN A 8 4.97 -34.16 -12.18
C ASN A 8 5.03 -32.99 -13.15
N THR A 9 4.14 -32.99 -14.14
CA THR A 9 3.96 -31.91 -15.13
C THR A 9 2.92 -30.90 -14.68
N GLY A 10 3.02 -30.44 -13.42
CA GLY A 10 2.47 -29.13 -13.05
C GLY A 10 3.39 -28.06 -13.64
N SER A 11 3.06 -27.52 -14.82
CA SER A 11 3.89 -26.50 -15.46
C SER A 11 4.13 -25.34 -14.49
N ARG A 12 5.40 -25.04 -14.18
CA ARG A 12 5.74 -23.92 -13.29
C ARG A 12 5.23 -22.62 -13.94
N PRO A 13 4.52 -21.75 -13.21
CA PRO A 13 4.01 -20.50 -13.76
C PRO A 13 5.17 -19.67 -14.32
N ARG A 14 5.10 -19.33 -15.60
CA ARG A 14 6.15 -18.58 -16.29
C ARG A 14 6.07 -17.11 -15.91
N ALA A 15 6.92 -16.69 -14.98
CA ALA A 15 6.99 -15.29 -14.56
C ALA A 15 7.54 -14.37 -15.65
N LYS A 16 6.90 -13.21 -15.83
CA LYS A 16 7.37 -12.11 -16.68
C LYS A 16 8.24 -11.17 -15.85
N LYS A 17 9.56 -11.14 -16.14
CA LYS A 17 10.50 -10.22 -15.48
C LYS A 17 10.09 -8.76 -15.64
N SER A 18 9.54 -8.38 -16.79
CA SER A 18 9.05 -7.01 -17.07
C SER A 18 7.91 -6.58 -16.15
N LEU A 19 7.12 -7.52 -15.63
CA LEU A 19 6.02 -7.25 -14.69
C LEU A 19 6.44 -7.41 -13.22
N GLY A 20 7.71 -7.76 -12.95
CA GLY A 20 8.20 -7.94 -11.58
C GLY A 20 7.53 -9.07 -10.79
N GLN A 21 7.00 -10.09 -11.48
CA GLN A 21 6.24 -11.18 -10.86
C GLN A 21 7.13 -12.06 -9.97
N ASN A 22 6.76 -12.15 -8.69
CA ASN A 22 7.25 -13.15 -7.74
C ASN A 22 6.03 -13.77 -7.06
N PHE A 23 5.71 -15.02 -7.38
CA PHE A 23 4.50 -15.68 -6.87
C PHE A 23 4.75 -16.21 -5.47
N LEU A 24 3.90 -15.83 -4.52
CA LEU A 24 3.94 -16.31 -3.15
C LEU A 24 3.52 -17.78 -3.09
N ILE A 25 4.36 -18.63 -2.50
CA ILE A 25 4.12 -20.08 -2.38
C ILE A 25 4.12 -20.58 -0.94
N SER A 26 4.45 -19.72 0.03
CA SER A 26 4.51 -20.12 1.45
C SER A 26 3.11 -20.12 2.06
N GLY A 27 2.55 -21.32 2.30
CA GLY A 27 1.26 -21.50 2.99
C GLY A 27 1.19 -20.75 4.31
N LYS A 28 2.24 -20.83 5.14
CA LYS A 28 2.31 -20.10 6.43
C LYS A 28 2.17 -18.58 6.29
N VAL A 29 2.74 -17.98 5.24
CA VAL A 29 2.61 -16.53 4.99
C VAL A 29 1.22 -16.22 4.47
N ILE A 30 0.69 -17.04 3.56
CA ILE A 30 -0.67 -16.94 3.02
C ILE A 30 -1.70 -16.99 4.17
N ASP A 31 -1.61 -17.97 5.07
CA ASP A 31 -2.52 -18.14 6.21
C ASP A 31 -2.55 -16.91 7.11
N ARG A 32 -1.38 -16.29 7.35
CA ARG A 32 -1.28 -15.06 8.15
C ARG A 32 -1.92 -13.87 7.46
N ILE A 33 -1.75 -13.73 6.13
CA ILE A 33 -2.40 -12.69 5.34
C ILE A 33 -3.92 -12.88 5.35
N VAL A 34 -4.39 -14.10 5.06
CA VAL A 34 -5.81 -14.46 5.05
C VAL A 34 -6.44 -14.18 6.41
N LYS A 35 -5.77 -14.55 7.51
CA LYS A 35 -6.24 -14.25 8.87
C LYS A 35 -6.33 -12.74 9.12
N ALA A 36 -5.33 -11.97 8.69
CA ALA A 36 -5.32 -10.51 8.87
C ALA A 36 -6.38 -9.79 8.02
N LEU A 37 -6.79 -10.37 6.88
CA LEU A 37 -7.84 -9.83 6.03
C LEU A 37 -9.25 -10.12 6.56
N ASP A 38 -9.39 -11.05 7.51
CA ASP A 38 -10.65 -11.44 8.14
C ASP A 38 -11.82 -11.63 7.15
N PRO A 39 -11.74 -12.66 6.27
CA PRO A 39 -12.74 -12.90 5.23
C PRO A 39 -14.15 -13.19 5.78
N GLY A 40 -14.26 -13.55 7.08
CA GLY A 40 -15.55 -13.82 7.73
C GLY A 40 -16.32 -12.56 8.13
N SER A 41 -15.70 -11.38 8.09
CA SER A 41 -16.35 -10.10 8.45
C SER A 41 -17.45 -9.63 7.48
N GLY A 42 -17.58 -10.25 6.31
CA GLY A 42 -18.49 -9.82 5.24
C GLY A 42 -18.01 -8.60 4.45
N ILE A 43 -16.88 -7.99 4.82
CA ILE A 43 -16.29 -6.88 4.06
C ILE A 43 -15.63 -7.45 2.79
N PRO A 44 -16.02 -6.98 1.59
CA PRO A 44 -15.44 -7.46 0.34
C PRO A 44 -13.98 -7.04 0.18
N ILE A 45 -13.23 -7.80 -0.63
CA ILE A 45 -11.79 -7.65 -0.80
C ILE A 45 -11.47 -7.31 -2.26
N MET A 46 -10.70 -6.24 -2.46
CA MET A 46 -10.08 -5.92 -3.73
C MET A 46 -8.64 -6.42 -3.72
N GLU A 47 -8.34 -7.43 -4.54
CA GLU A 47 -7.01 -8.02 -4.63
C GLU A 47 -6.22 -7.41 -5.80
N ILE A 48 -5.01 -6.94 -5.51
CA ILE A 48 -4.07 -6.39 -6.47
C ILE A 48 -3.12 -7.50 -6.92
N GLY A 49 -3.15 -7.82 -8.21
CA GLY A 49 -2.21 -8.77 -8.82
C GLY A 49 -2.34 -10.17 -8.20
N PRO A 50 -3.48 -10.86 -8.35
CA PRO A 50 -3.70 -12.19 -7.78
C PRO A 50 -2.68 -13.22 -8.27
N GLY A 51 -2.06 -12.99 -9.44
CA GLY A 51 -1.03 -13.86 -9.98
C GLY A 51 -1.57 -15.27 -10.25
N THR A 52 -1.13 -16.24 -9.46
CA THR A 52 -1.60 -17.63 -9.55
C THR A 52 -2.78 -17.94 -8.61
N GLY A 53 -3.35 -16.92 -7.96
CA GLY A 53 -4.46 -17.05 -7.03
C GLY A 53 -4.03 -17.52 -5.63
N ALA A 54 -2.81 -17.15 -5.21
CA ALA A 54 -2.24 -17.59 -3.94
C ALA A 54 -3.02 -17.05 -2.72
N LEU A 55 -3.62 -15.87 -2.83
CA LEU A 55 -4.54 -15.33 -1.81
C LEU A 55 -6.00 -15.51 -2.25
N THR A 56 -6.30 -15.31 -3.54
CA THR A 56 -7.66 -15.46 -4.10
C THR A 56 -8.32 -16.77 -3.70
N GLY A 57 -7.64 -17.91 -3.87
CA GLY A 57 -8.21 -19.23 -3.55
C GLY A 57 -8.58 -19.39 -2.08
N PRO A 58 -7.62 -19.27 -1.14
CA PRO A 58 -7.91 -19.38 0.29
C PRO A 58 -8.92 -18.35 0.83
N LEU A 59 -8.99 -17.16 0.23
CA LEU A 59 -10.01 -16.16 0.58
C LEU A 59 -11.40 -16.58 0.06
N ALA A 60 -11.47 -17.06 -1.18
CA ALA A 60 -12.72 -17.52 -1.80
C ALA A 60 -13.30 -18.74 -1.08
N GLU A 61 -12.46 -19.69 -0.69
CA GLU A 61 -12.83 -20.87 0.11
C GLU A 61 -13.42 -20.50 1.48
N LYS A 62 -13.06 -19.33 2.01
CA LYS A 62 -13.62 -18.77 3.25
C LYS A 62 -14.87 -17.91 3.03
N GLY A 63 -15.40 -17.87 1.81
CA GLY A 63 -16.61 -17.14 1.47
C GLY A 63 -16.42 -15.64 1.29
N ALA A 64 -15.17 -15.14 1.19
CA ALA A 64 -14.95 -13.72 0.91
C ALA A 64 -15.50 -13.35 -0.47
N ARG A 65 -16.14 -12.18 -0.59
CA ARG A 65 -16.46 -11.58 -1.89
C ARG A 65 -15.23 -10.84 -2.40
N ILE A 66 -14.72 -11.19 -3.58
CA ILE A 66 -13.42 -10.75 -4.08
C ILE A 66 -13.57 -10.16 -5.48
N ALA A 67 -12.94 -9.00 -5.71
CA ALA A 67 -12.63 -8.50 -7.04
C ALA A 67 -11.10 -8.45 -7.20
N ALA A 68 -10.56 -9.27 -8.09
CA ALA A 68 -9.12 -9.41 -8.28
C ALA A 68 -8.68 -8.81 -9.62
N PHE A 69 -7.73 -7.88 -9.56
CA PHE A 69 -7.28 -7.11 -10.72
C PHE A 69 -5.91 -7.59 -11.18
N GLU A 70 -5.84 -8.21 -12.36
CA GLU A 70 -4.63 -8.81 -12.92
C GLU A 70 -4.26 -8.18 -14.26
N LEU A 71 -3.01 -7.71 -14.38
CA LEU A 71 -2.50 -7.10 -15.61
C LEU A 71 -2.06 -8.16 -16.64
N ASP A 72 -1.57 -9.31 -16.18
CA ASP A 72 -1.18 -10.38 -17.07
C ASP A 72 -2.41 -11.12 -17.60
N ARG A 73 -2.87 -10.76 -18.79
CA ARG A 73 -3.98 -11.39 -19.52
C ARG A 73 -4.01 -12.92 -19.45
N ARG A 74 -2.83 -13.57 -19.50
CA ARG A 74 -2.76 -15.04 -19.40
C ARG A 74 -3.21 -15.52 -18.03
N LEU A 75 -2.68 -14.91 -16.96
CA LEU A 75 -3.05 -15.26 -15.59
C LEU A 75 -4.49 -14.87 -15.29
N SER A 76 -4.95 -13.71 -15.78
CA SER A 76 -6.35 -13.29 -15.67
C SER A 76 -7.28 -14.34 -16.28
N LYS A 77 -6.99 -14.80 -17.50
CA LYS A 77 -7.75 -15.87 -18.17
C LYS A 77 -7.74 -17.18 -17.38
N GLU A 78 -6.56 -17.64 -16.95
CA GLU A 78 -6.41 -18.87 -16.16
C GLU A 78 -7.19 -18.81 -14.84
N LEU A 79 -7.17 -17.67 -14.14
CA LEU A 79 -7.95 -17.44 -12.93
C LEU A 79 -9.45 -17.39 -13.22
N GLY A 80 -9.86 -16.71 -14.30
CA GLY A 80 -11.26 -16.64 -14.71
C GLY A 80 -11.85 -18.02 -14.99
N GLU A 81 -11.11 -18.89 -15.70
CA GLU A 81 -11.51 -20.29 -15.92
C GLU A 81 -11.57 -21.07 -14.61
N ARG A 82 -10.57 -20.90 -13.73
CA ARG A 82 -10.51 -21.59 -12.43
C ARG A 82 -11.66 -21.23 -11.50
N PHE A 83 -12.09 -19.97 -11.50
CA PHE A 83 -13.13 -19.45 -10.61
C PHE A 83 -14.48 -19.25 -11.30
N ALA A 84 -14.68 -19.77 -12.52
CA ALA A 84 -15.91 -19.58 -13.30
C ALA A 84 -17.20 -20.05 -12.59
N GLY A 85 -17.09 -21.02 -11.67
CA GLY A 85 -18.21 -21.51 -10.86
C GLY A 85 -18.31 -20.90 -9.45
N SER A 86 -17.52 -19.85 -9.16
CA SER A 86 -17.51 -19.19 -7.85
C SER A 86 -18.27 -17.87 -7.92
N ASP A 87 -19.44 -17.80 -7.25
CA ASP A 87 -20.27 -16.59 -7.24
C ASP A 87 -19.66 -15.42 -6.45
N ASN A 88 -18.61 -15.70 -5.67
CA ASN A 88 -17.94 -14.75 -4.81
C ASN A 88 -16.59 -14.24 -5.34
N VAL A 89 -16.19 -14.62 -6.56
CA VAL A 89 -14.90 -14.20 -7.15
C VAL A 89 -15.11 -13.59 -8.53
N GLU A 90 -14.67 -12.35 -8.68
CA GLU A 90 -14.59 -11.66 -9.96
C GLU A 90 -13.13 -11.44 -10.34
N ILE A 91 -12.74 -11.87 -11.54
CA ILE A 91 -11.41 -11.62 -12.10
C ILE A 91 -11.50 -10.55 -13.19
N VAL A 92 -10.74 -9.49 -13.04
CA VAL A 92 -10.73 -8.35 -13.96
C VAL A 92 -9.33 -8.18 -14.56
N GLU A 93 -9.23 -8.28 -15.89
CA GLU A 93 -8.01 -7.92 -16.61
C GLU A 93 -7.84 -6.40 -16.59
N ALA A 94 -6.93 -5.88 -15.77
CA ALA A 94 -6.74 -4.45 -15.63
C ALA A 94 -5.37 -4.08 -15.05
N ASP A 95 -4.89 -2.89 -15.42
CA ASP A 95 -3.74 -2.27 -14.78
C ASP A 95 -4.17 -1.55 -13.52
N VAL A 96 -3.76 -2.06 -12.36
CA VAL A 96 -4.05 -1.45 -11.06
C VAL A 96 -3.61 0.02 -10.96
N ARG A 97 -2.66 0.49 -11.78
CA ARG A 97 -2.25 1.91 -11.82
C ARG A 97 -3.37 2.82 -12.31
N GLU A 98 -4.26 2.31 -13.15
CA GLU A 98 -5.37 3.06 -13.76
C GLU A 98 -6.68 2.91 -12.99
N ILE A 99 -6.76 1.96 -12.06
CA ILE A 99 -7.99 1.68 -11.30
C ILE A 99 -8.25 2.72 -10.22
N ASP A 100 -9.47 3.25 -10.18
CA ASP A 100 -10.00 3.94 -9.00
C ASP A 100 -10.79 2.94 -8.15
N PHE A 101 -10.22 2.53 -7.02
CA PHE A 101 -10.85 1.51 -6.17
C PHE A 101 -12.14 2.00 -5.51
N ASP A 102 -12.27 3.29 -5.19
CA ASP A 102 -13.50 3.81 -4.61
C ASP A 102 -14.62 3.85 -5.67
N LEU A 103 -14.27 4.11 -6.94
CA LEU A 103 -15.20 3.97 -8.06
C LEU A 103 -15.60 2.51 -8.32
N GLU A 104 -14.63 1.59 -8.32
CA GLU A 104 -14.89 0.15 -8.47
C GLU A 104 -15.77 -0.39 -7.34
N ALA A 105 -15.63 0.14 -6.13
CA ALA A 105 -16.46 -0.20 -4.99
C ALA A 105 -17.89 0.29 -5.21
N LYS A 106 -18.07 1.56 -5.64
CA LYS A 106 -19.38 2.11 -5.99
C LYS A 106 -20.09 1.30 -7.06
N ARG A 107 -19.38 0.89 -8.13
CA ARG A 107 -19.95 0.06 -9.21
C ARG A 107 -20.46 -1.30 -8.73
N ARG A 108 -19.86 -1.84 -7.65
CA ARG A 108 -20.25 -3.12 -7.02
C ARG A 108 -21.17 -2.94 -5.82
N GLU A 109 -21.61 -1.71 -5.55
CA GLU A 109 -22.42 -1.35 -4.40
C GLU A 109 -21.75 -1.71 -3.06
N TRP A 110 -20.42 -1.62 -3.01
CA TRP A 110 -19.62 -1.81 -1.81
C TRP A 110 -19.46 -0.49 -1.07
N GLU A 111 -20.08 -0.38 0.11
CA GLU A 111 -19.90 0.77 0.98
C GLU A 111 -18.47 0.86 1.50
N LYS A 112 -17.91 -0.30 1.88
CA LYS A 112 -16.55 -0.48 2.38
C LYS A 112 -15.92 -1.70 1.74
N TYR A 113 -14.60 -1.71 1.63
CA TYR A 113 -13.82 -2.84 1.12
C TYR A 113 -12.42 -2.87 1.75
N ARG A 114 -11.78 -4.03 1.76
CA ARG A 114 -10.35 -4.16 2.09
C ARG A 114 -9.52 -4.29 0.83
N VAL A 115 -8.28 -3.81 0.88
CA VAL A 115 -7.31 -4.05 -0.21
C VAL A 115 -6.32 -5.12 0.20
N ALA A 116 -6.09 -6.11 -0.66
CA ALA A 116 -5.09 -7.15 -0.47
C ALA A 116 -4.09 -7.14 -1.63
N GLY A 117 -2.84 -7.55 -1.40
CA GLY A 117 -1.95 -7.78 -2.54
C GLY A 117 -0.51 -8.08 -2.18
N ASN A 118 0.12 -8.90 -3.02
CA ASN A 118 1.56 -9.04 -3.12
C ASN A 118 2.06 -8.17 -4.27
N ILE A 119 2.30 -6.90 -3.98
CA ILE A 119 2.48 -5.88 -5.01
C ILE A 119 3.86 -6.02 -5.68
N PRO A 120 3.96 -5.88 -7.01
CA PRO A 120 5.23 -5.77 -7.70
C PRO A 120 6.07 -4.62 -7.14
N TYR A 121 7.33 -4.89 -6.77
CA TYR A 121 8.16 -3.94 -6.03
C TYR A 121 8.31 -2.57 -6.71
N LEU A 122 8.37 -2.55 -8.06
CA LEU A 122 8.46 -1.34 -8.86
C LEU A 122 7.25 -0.40 -8.69
N LEU A 123 6.09 -0.93 -8.27
CA LEU A 123 4.86 -0.18 -8.11
C LEU A 123 4.56 0.18 -6.65
N THR A 124 5.40 -0.24 -5.69
CA THR A 124 5.13 -0.11 -4.27
C THR A 124 4.72 1.32 -3.88
N SER A 125 5.54 2.32 -4.21
CA SER A 125 5.25 3.72 -3.86
C SER A 125 3.95 4.21 -4.49
N THR A 126 3.67 3.86 -5.75
CA THR A 126 2.45 4.25 -6.46
C THR A 126 1.23 3.65 -5.77
N ILE A 127 1.24 2.36 -5.46
CA ILE A 127 0.10 1.71 -4.82
C ILE A 127 -0.09 2.18 -3.38
N MET A 128 0.99 2.38 -2.63
CA MET A 128 0.91 2.96 -1.28
C MET A 128 0.27 4.35 -1.32
N ILE A 129 0.66 5.21 -2.26
CA ILE A 129 0.02 6.51 -2.44
C ILE A 129 -1.47 6.34 -2.76
N LYS A 130 -1.83 5.43 -3.68
CA LYS A 130 -3.24 5.17 -4.00
C LYS A 130 -4.02 4.72 -2.76
N LEU A 131 -3.45 3.82 -1.95
CA LEU A 131 -4.05 3.35 -0.70
C LEU A 131 -4.32 4.51 0.28
N GLY A 132 -3.36 5.43 0.45
CA GLY A 132 -3.52 6.61 1.30
C GLY A 132 -4.62 7.58 0.83
N LEU A 133 -4.95 7.56 -0.47
CA LEU A 133 -5.98 8.41 -1.05
C LEU A 133 -7.40 7.80 -1.00
N LEU A 134 -7.56 6.55 -0.57
CA LEU A 134 -8.87 5.88 -0.54
C LEU A 134 -9.74 6.37 0.62
N GLU A 135 -11.01 6.64 0.35
CA GLU A 135 -11.98 7.09 1.34
C GLU A 135 -12.88 5.96 1.85
N ARG A 136 -13.11 4.90 1.05
CA ARG A 136 -13.98 3.77 1.43
C ARG A 136 -13.22 2.55 1.91
N SER A 137 -11.89 2.61 1.99
CA SER A 137 -11.10 1.51 2.52
C SER A 137 -11.45 1.22 3.99
N ALA A 138 -11.78 -0.04 4.28
CA ALA A 138 -11.86 -0.62 5.63
C ALA A 138 -10.52 -1.20 6.10
N GLY A 139 -9.44 -0.86 5.39
CA GLY A 139 -8.09 -1.30 5.67
C GLY A 139 -7.47 -2.08 4.53
N ALA A 140 -6.23 -2.50 4.74
CA ALA A 140 -5.50 -3.28 3.76
C ALA A 140 -4.52 -4.25 4.41
N VAL A 141 -4.19 -5.33 3.68
CA VAL A 141 -3.08 -6.22 4.01
C VAL A 141 -2.20 -6.36 2.79
N ILE A 142 -1.04 -5.69 2.84
CA ILE A 142 -0.18 -5.54 1.69
C ILE A 142 1.21 -6.06 2.00
N MET A 143 1.76 -6.84 1.06
CA MET A 143 3.15 -7.25 1.09
C MET A 143 4.02 -6.31 0.27
N VAL A 144 5.14 -5.88 0.86
CA VAL A 144 6.15 -5.00 0.26
C VAL A 144 7.56 -5.50 0.56
N GLN A 145 8.56 -4.94 -0.11
CA GLN A 145 9.97 -5.19 0.24
C GLN A 145 10.23 -4.79 1.70
N LYS A 146 11.07 -5.57 2.39
CA LYS A 146 11.35 -5.37 3.82
C LYS A 146 11.79 -3.93 4.15
N GLU A 147 12.76 -3.37 3.42
CA GLU A 147 13.24 -1.99 3.65
C GLU A 147 12.12 -0.94 3.49
N VAL A 148 11.24 -1.13 2.51
CA VAL A 148 10.11 -0.22 2.27
C VAL A 148 9.11 -0.31 3.41
N GLY A 149 8.78 -1.52 3.85
CA GLY A 149 7.85 -1.71 4.96
C GLY A 149 8.40 -1.22 6.29
N GLU A 150 9.70 -1.45 6.56
CA GLU A 150 10.39 -0.89 7.73
C GLU A 150 10.32 0.63 7.73
N ARG A 151 10.54 1.27 6.57
CA ARG A 151 10.41 2.72 6.43
C ARG A 151 8.98 3.20 6.67
N ILE A 152 7.97 2.51 6.14
CA ILE A 152 6.56 2.86 6.35
C ILE A 152 6.19 2.79 7.83
N LEU A 153 6.73 1.79 8.56
CA LEU A 153 6.51 1.61 9.99
C LEU A 153 7.25 2.63 10.87
N THR A 154 8.30 3.27 10.37
CA THR A 154 9.03 4.30 11.14
C THR A 154 8.11 5.50 11.39
N SER A 155 7.76 5.74 12.65
CA SER A 155 6.89 6.85 13.04
C SER A 155 7.45 8.22 12.61
N PRO A 156 6.59 9.17 12.18
CA PRO A 156 6.96 10.57 12.03
C PRO A 156 7.64 11.12 13.29
N GLY A 157 8.68 11.95 13.11
CA GLY A 157 9.53 12.44 14.19
C GLY A 157 10.64 11.47 14.61
N LYS A 158 10.75 10.30 13.96
CA LYS A 158 11.86 9.36 14.14
C LYS A 158 12.76 9.34 12.90
N ARG A 159 14.06 9.19 13.16
CA ARG A 159 15.08 9.04 12.12
C ARG A 159 14.70 7.91 11.16
N GLY A 160 14.75 8.20 9.86
CA GLY A 160 14.44 7.23 8.81
C GLY A 160 12.98 7.25 8.35
N CYS A 161 12.10 8.02 8.99
CA CYS A 161 10.76 8.24 8.45
C CYS A 161 10.84 8.93 7.08
N GLY A 162 9.85 8.73 6.23
CA GLY A 162 9.81 9.33 4.90
C GLY A 162 8.40 9.72 4.51
N ILE A 163 8.25 10.09 3.23
CA ILE A 163 6.97 10.54 2.66
C ILE A 163 5.85 9.52 2.95
N LEU A 164 6.08 8.24 2.69
CA LEU A 164 5.06 7.21 2.92
C LEU A 164 4.77 6.98 4.41
N SER A 165 5.74 7.18 5.29
CA SER A 165 5.53 7.07 6.74
C SER A 165 4.56 8.14 7.22
N VAL A 166 4.83 9.41 6.88
CA VAL A 166 3.97 10.55 7.24
C VAL A 166 2.60 10.42 6.56
N PHE A 167 2.60 10.13 5.26
CA PHE A 167 1.37 10.11 4.48
C PHE A 167 0.44 8.97 4.88
N LEU A 168 0.93 7.74 5.02
CA LEU A 168 0.07 6.61 5.35
C LEU A 168 -0.40 6.64 6.81
N GLN A 169 0.51 6.98 7.74
CA GLN A 169 0.16 7.01 9.17
C GLN A 169 -0.82 8.15 9.52
N ALA A 170 -1.02 9.13 8.63
CA ALA A 170 -2.04 10.16 8.80
C ALA A 170 -3.48 9.61 8.84
N TRP A 171 -3.75 8.47 8.19
CA TRP A 171 -5.09 7.87 8.13
C TRP A 171 -5.14 6.38 8.46
N PHE A 172 -4.00 5.77 8.78
CA PHE A 172 -3.93 4.36 9.15
C PHE A 172 -3.09 4.15 10.40
N ASP A 173 -3.55 3.26 11.28
CA ASP A 173 -2.68 2.50 12.16
C ASP A 173 -2.03 1.38 11.33
N ILE A 174 -0.71 1.23 11.41
CA ILE A 174 0.04 0.32 10.55
C ILE A 174 0.87 -0.62 11.40
N SER A 175 0.63 -1.92 11.25
CA SER A 175 1.37 -2.95 11.98
C SER A 175 1.97 -4.01 11.05
N MET A 176 3.02 -4.68 11.51
CA MET A 176 3.59 -5.83 10.81
C MET A 176 2.78 -7.09 11.14
N VAL A 177 2.26 -7.76 10.10
CA VAL A 177 1.58 -9.07 10.22
C VAL A 177 2.61 -10.19 10.27
N THR A 178 3.56 -10.20 9.32
CA THR A 178 4.61 -11.22 9.22
C THR A 178 5.73 -10.76 8.30
N THR A 179 6.89 -11.39 8.42
CA THR A 179 7.94 -11.36 7.38
C THR A 179 7.77 -12.55 6.43
N ALA A 180 8.24 -12.38 5.19
CA ALA A 180 8.34 -13.42 4.18
C ALA A 180 9.75 -13.43 3.60
N ARG A 181 10.52 -14.48 3.89
CA ARG A 181 11.87 -14.65 3.33
C ARG A 181 11.79 -14.82 1.81
N ALA A 182 12.85 -14.46 1.09
CA ALA A 182 12.90 -14.62 -0.37
C ALA A 182 12.56 -16.06 -0.85
N GLY A 183 12.88 -17.09 -0.05
CA GLY A 183 12.50 -18.48 -0.35
C GLY A 183 11.00 -18.78 -0.33
N ALA A 184 10.16 -17.84 0.11
CA ALA A 184 8.70 -17.96 0.09
C ALA A 184 8.08 -17.70 -1.30
N PHE A 185 8.88 -17.43 -2.33
CA PHE A 185 8.41 -17.03 -3.65
C PHE A 185 9.06 -17.81 -4.79
N ILE A 186 8.35 -17.87 -5.93
CA ILE A 186 8.87 -18.34 -7.21
C ILE A 186 8.51 -17.34 -8.32
N PRO A 187 9.48 -16.81 -9.09
CA PRO A 187 10.92 -16.87 -8.84
C PRO A 187 11.30 -16.20 -7.50
N LYS A 188 12.48 -16.53 -6.99
CA LYS A 188 13.00 -15.97 -5.75
C LYS A 188 13.40 -14.50 -5.95
N PRO A 189 12.84 -13.54 -5.19
CA PRO A 189 13.29 -12.16 -5.21
C PRO A 189 14.69 -12.01 -4.60
N LYS A 190 15.34 -10.87 -4.84
CA LYS A 190 16.67 -10.56 -4.29
C LYS A 190 16.64 -10.20 -2.81
N VAL A 191 15.49 -9.79 -2.29
CA VAL A 191 15.33 -9.27 -0.93
C VAL A 191 14.15 -9.95 -0.24
N ASP A 192 14.16 -9.90 1.09
CA ASP A 192 13.03 -10.34 1.90
C ASP A 192 11.86 -9.34 1.80
N SER A 193 10.66 -9.80 2.15
CA SER A 193 9.43 -9.02 2.18
C SER A 193 8.84 -8.95 3.58
N VAL A 194 7.96 -7.98 3.80
CA VAL A 194 7.14 -7.83 4.99
C VAL A 194 5.68 -7.60 4.58
N VAL A 195 4.77 -8.18 5.36
CA VAL A 195 3.33 -7.98 5.24
C VAL A 195 2.91 -6.96 6.28
N LEU A 196 2.28 -5.90 5.84
CA LEU A 196 1.74 -4.84 6.68
C LEU A 196 0.20 -4.89 6.69
N SER A 197 -0.39 -4.69 7.86
CA SER A 197 -1.82 -4.41 8.02
C SER A 197 -2.00 -2.90 8.20
N PHE A 198 -2.98 -2.35 7.50
CA PHE A 198 -3.38 -0.95 7.55
C PHE A 198 -4.81 -0.92 8.07
N THR A 199 -5.03 -0.33 9.23
CA THR A 199 -6.36 -0.17 9.84
C THR A 199 -6.72 1.30 9.79
N PRO A 200 -7.86 1.70 9.20
CA PRO A 200 -8.24 3.11 9.14
C PRO A 200 -8.30 3.71 10.55
N GLU A 201 -7.67 4.85 10.74
CA GLU A 201 -7.60 5.54 12.03
C GLU A 201 -8.03 7.00 11.84
N ALA A 202 -9.09 7.39 12.55
CA ALA A 202 -9.52 8.78 12.60
C ALA A 202 -8.61 9.54 13.58
N ARG A 203 -7.87 10.53 13.08
CA ARG A 203 -6.99 11.37 13.89
C ARG A 203 -7.51 12.80 13.92
N GLU A 204 -7.44 13.41 15.10
CA GLU A 204 -7.73 14.83 15.25
C GLU A 204 -6.72 15.67 14.45
N GLY A 205 -7.20 16.71 13.78
CA GLY A 205 -6.35 17.58 12.95
C GLY A 205 -5.90 16.99 11.61
N ALA A 206 -6.19 15.71 11.32
CA ALA A 206 -5.84 15.12 10.02
C ALA A 206 -6.46 15.90 8.85
N PRO A 207 -5.68 16.27 7.82
CA PRO A 207 -6.19 17.03 6.68
C PRO A 207 -7.29 16.31 5.92
N ARG A 208 -8.34 17.06 5.53
CA ARG A 208 -9.39 16.55 4.65
C ARG A 208 -8.89 16.39 3.22
N ASP A 209 -8.14 17.38 2.71
CA ASP A 209 -7.48 17.27 1.41
C ASP A 209 -6.24 16.38 1.50
N ARG A 210 -6.46 15.08 1.33
CA ARG A 210 -5.37 14.09 1.31
C ARG A 210 -4.39 14.34 0.17
N LYS A 211 -4.84 14.86 -0.98
CA LYS A 211 -3.98 15.10 -2.16
C LYS A 211 -3.08 16.31 -1.92
N GLY A 212 -3.63 17.41 -1.43
CA GLY A 212 -2.87 18.59 -1.02
C GLY A 212 -1.86 18.27 0.06
N PHE A 213 -2.25 17.51 1.09
CA PHE A 213 -1.33 17.07 2.13
C PHE A 213 -0.18 16.22 1.57
N LEU A 214 -0.46 15.26 0.67
CA LEU A 214 0.59 14.49 0.00
C LEU A 214 1.56 15.38 -0.78
N GLY A 215 1.03 16.37 -1.50
CA GLY A 215 1.83 17.36 -2.23
C GLY A 215 2.75 18.14 -1.31
N PHE A 216 2.22 18.63 -0.20
CA PHE A 216 2.97 19.37 0.82
C PHE A 216 4.09 18.53 1.45
N VAL A 217 3.79 17.28 1.83
CA VAL A 217 4.78 16.33 2.37
C VAL A 217 5.87 16.06 1.32
N LYS A 218 5.50 15.79 0.06
CA LYS A 218 6.47 15.55 -1.02
C LYS A 218 7.43 16.73 -1.21
N ILE A 219 6.90 17.96 -1.27
CA ILE A 219 7.70 19.18 -1.41
C ILE A 219 8.65 19.32 -0.22
N SER A 220 8.15 19.13 0.99
CA SER A 220 8.93 19.25 2.22
C SER A 220 10.09 18.25 2.27
N PHE A 221 9.88 17.01 1.80
CA PHE A 221 10.93 15.99 1.71
C PHE A 221 11.83 16.10 0.47
N SER A 222 11.63 17.08 -0.44
CA SER A 222 12.45 17.24 -1.66
C SER A 222 13.95 17.45 -1.36
N GLN A 223 14.27 18.05 -0.22
CA GLN A 223 15.64 18.27 0.25
C GLN A 223 15.80 17.79 1.70
N ARG A 224 15.65 16.47 1.91
CA ARG A 224 15.62 15.80 3.23
C ARG A 224 16.69 16.23 4.24
N ARG A 225 17.88 16.62 3.77
CA ARG A 225 19.02 17.01 4.63
C ARG A 225 19.00 18.49 5.05
N LYS A 226 18.16 19.32 4.43
CA LYS A 226 18.03 20.75 4.76
C LYS A 226 16.93 20.95 5.82
N LYS A 227 17.10 22.01 6.62
CA LYS A 227 16.05 22.51 7.51
C LYS A 227 14.80 22.86 6.70
N LEU A 228 13.63 22.52 7.22
CA LEU A 228 12.34 22.67 6.55
C LEU A 228 12.07 24.12 6.16
N VAL A 229 12.44 25.09 7.00
CA VAL A 229 12.33 26.53 6.71
C VAL A 229 13.01 26.94 5.40
N ASN A 230 14.12 26.29 5.01
CA ASN A 230 14.78 26.59 3.74
C ASN A 230 14.04 25.99 2.54
N VAL A 231 13.40 24.83 2.74
CA VAL A 231 12.61 24.18 1.69
C VAL A 231 11.33 24.97 1.42
N LEU A 232 10.64 25.36 2.49
CA LEU A 232 9.43 26.18 2.43
C LEU A 232 9.73 27.60 1.98
N GLY A 233 10.83 28.20 2.44
CA GLY A 233 11.26 29.51 1.98
C GLY A 233 11.49 29.55 0.46
N ASN A 234 12.10 28.51 -0.10
CA ASN A 234 12.26 28.39 -1.56
C ASN A 234 10.93 28.21 -2.30
N LEU A 235 9.95 27.53 -1.70
CA LEU A 235 8.60 27.38 -2.26
C LEU A 235 7.88 28.73 -2.34
N LEU A 236 8.13 29.62 -1.37
CA LEU A 236 7.54 30.96 -1.30
C LEU A 236 8.24 32.00 -2.19
N GLY A 237 9.35 31.63 -2.84
CA GLY A 237 10.09 32.49 -3.77
C GLY A 237 11.20 33.31 -3.11
N GLU A 238 11.71 34.31 -3.84
CA GLU A 238 12.81 35.15 -3.38
C GLU A 238 12.41 35.91 -2.12
N GLY A 239 13.23 35.83 -1.06
CA GLY A 239 12.92 36.43 0.23
C GLY A 239 11.85 35.69 1.05
N GLY A 240 11.37 34.51 0.63
CA GLY A 240 10.29 33.77 1.31
C GLY A 240 10.67 33.11 2.64
N LYS A 241 11.95 33.12 3.03
CA LYS A 241 12.43 32.43 4.25
C LYS A 241 11.87 33.02 5.57
N PRO A 242 11.80 34.34 5.77
CA PRO A 242 11.16 34.93 6.95
C PRO A 242 9.66 34.59 7.01
N GLU A 243 8.96 34.60 5.88
CA GLU A 243 7.55 34.17 5.80
C GLU A 243 7.40 32.69 6.18
N ALA A 244 8.24 31.80 5.64
CA ALA A 244 8.26 30.39 6.04
C ALA A 244 8.52 30.21 7.54
N ALA A 245 9.43 30.99 8.12
CA ALA A 245 9.71 30.95 9.56
C ALA A 245 8.51 31.43 10.38
N ALA A 246 7.80 32.47 9.94
CA ALA A 246 6.59 32.96 10.57
C ALA A 246 5.46 31.93 10.54
N LEU A 247 5.21 31.31 9.37
CA LEU A 247 4.20 30.25 9.21
C LEU A 247 4.53 29.01 10.07
N MET A 248 5.80 28.62 10.14
CA MET A 248 6.23 27.55 11.05
C MET A 248 6.01 27.94 12.53
N GLY A 249 6.29 29.19 12.89
CA GLY A 249 6.03 29.72 14.23
C GLY A 249 4.54 29.74 14.59
N GLU A 250 3.68 30.18 13.67
CA GLU A 250 2.21 30.14 13.82
C GLU A 250 1.72 28.71 14.01
N ALA A 251 2.27 27.77 13.25
CA ALA A 251 1.98 26.35 13.40
C ALA A 251 2.55 25.75 14.69
N GLY A 252 3.36 26.49 15.46
CA GLY A 252 4.03 26.02 16.67
C GLY A 252 5.10 24.96 16.40
N THR A 253 5.86 25.13 15.31
CA THR A 253 6.91 24.23 14.82
C THR A 253 8.24 24.97 14.73
N ASP A 254 9.32 24.39 15.26
CA ASP A 254 10.65 25.01 15.21
C ASP A 254 11.21 25.03 13.76
N ALA A 255 11.58 26.23 13.29
CA ALA A 255 12.20 26.48 11.98
C ALA A 255 13.55 25.74 11.78
N GLY A 256 14.17 25.29 12.87
CA GLY A 256 15.36 24.47 12.91
C GLY A 256 15.17 23.03 12.44
N LEU A 257 13.94 22.50 12.50
CA LEU A 257 13.64 21.10 12.24
C LEU A 257 13.76 20.75 10.75
N ARG A 258 14.16 19.51 10.49
CA ARG A 258 14.10 18.85 9.18
C ARG A 258 12.77 18.11 9.04
N PRO A 259 12.33 17.83 7.80
CA PRO A 259 11.07 17.11 7.56
C PRO A 259 10.92 15.81 8.38
N GLU A 260 11.99 15.03 8.53
CA GLU A 260 11.92 13.75 9.26
C GLU A 260 11.83 13.89 10.79
N GLU A 261 12.05 15.09 11.32
CA GLU A 261 12.01 15.39 12.76
C GLU A 261 10.63 15.86 13.22
N LEU A 262 9.72 16.16 12.29
CA LEU A 262 8.34 16.56 12.60
C LEU A 262 7.51 15.34 13.01
N SER A 263 6.83 15.45 14.14
CA SER A 263 5.76 14.54 14.54
C SER A 263 4.57 14.67 13.59
N LEU A 264 3.63 13.72 13.65
CA LEU A 264 2.46 13.75 12.80
C LEU A 264 1.56 14.98 13.08
N ASP A 265 1.46 15.40 14.33
CA ASP A 265 0.71 16.59 14.73
C ASP A 265 1.38 17.88 14.23
N ASP A 266 2.72 17.93 14.19
CA ASP A 266 3.45 19.04 13.58
C ASP A 266 3.11 19.16 12.09
N TRP A 267 3.02 18.03 11.39
CA TRP A 267 2.63 18.00 9.98
C TRP A 267 1.22 18.54 9.76
N PHE A 268 0.27 18.14 10.62
CA PHE A 268 -1.13 18.58 10.51
C PHE A 268 -1.27 20.08 10.75
N ARG A 269 -0.69 20.59 11.84
CA ARG A 269 -0.70 22.03 12.16
C ARG A 269 -0.04 22.84 11.05
N LEU A 270 1.13 22.41 10.59
CA LEU A 270 1.89 23.12 9.57
C LEU A 270 1.15 23.16 8.23
N TYR A 271 0.58 22.04 7.79
CA TYR A 271 -0.23 22.02 6.57
C TYR A 271 -1.45 22.94 6.68
N GLY A 272 -2.15 22.92 7.83
CA GLY A 272 -3.32 23.77 8.05
C GLY A 272 -3.02 25.28 8.05
N VAL A 273 -1.81 25.70 8.42
CA VAL A 273 -1.36 27.10 8.28
C VAL A 273 -1.03 27.42 6.82
N PHE A 274 -0.32 26.53 6.12
CA PHE A 274 0.03 26.73 4.71
C PHE A 274 -1.16 26.70 3.75
N GLU A 275 -2.23 25.95 4.07
CA GLU A 275 -3.44 25.87 3.26
C GLU A 275 -4.28 27.17 3.31
N LYS A 276 -4.21 27.92 4.42
CA LYS A 276 -5.00 29.15 4.62
C LYS A 276 -4.42 30.40 3.97
N ARG A 277 -3.19 30.32 3.48
CA ARG A 277 -2.47 31.39 2.78
C ARG A 277 -2.90 31.46 1.33
#